data_AF-A0A1D1ZUT2-F1
#
_entry.id   AF-A0A1D1ZUT2-F1
#
_cell.length_a   1.000
_cell.length_b   1.000
_cell.length_c   1.000
_cell.angle_alpha   90.00
_cell.angle_beta   90.00
_cell.angle_gamma   90.00
#
_symmetry.space_group_name_H-M   'P 1'
#
loop_
_entity.id
_entity.type
_entity.pdbx_description
1 polymer ?
#
loop_
_entity_poly.entity_id
_entity_poly.type
_entity_poly.pdbx_seq_one_letter_code
_entity_poly.pdbx_strand_id
1 'polypeptide(L)'
;MLRSSLSDCGVDTSLVTSADGSSGMALILLQPGGENSIILVGGANTSDNWKITDEATQAVQTAGALLLQREIPEVFNVIFAKIAASAGVPVILDAGGVTQPIQVDLLSNVSLVSPNETELARLTNMPTKTMAQVQAAAEALVHSGVNKVLVKLGSKGSMLVDIYGNVLKQKAVPVSDVVDTTGAGDCFTAAFAVAMLEGKNDAEAMSYASAAASVCIGRAGALPSLPTRQEVEAVLSRQLATATLAAAEDAPSPRAGAFW
;
A
#
# COMPACT_ATOMS: atom_id res chain seq x y z
N MET A 1 -0.67 25.48 -4.26
CA MET A 1 -0.25 24.33 -5.09
C MET A 1 -0.54 23.01 -4.38
N LEU A 2 0.09 22.68 -3.25
CA LEU A 2 -0.18 21.39 -2.57
C LEU A 2 -1.63 21.21 -2.12
N ARG A 3 -2.18 22.15 -1.33
CA ARG A 3 -3.59 22.08 -0.89
C ARG A 3 -4.58 22.02 -2.07
N SER A 4 -4.35 22.83 -3.11
CA SER A 4 -5.20 22.82 -4.31
C SER A 4 -5.14 21.47 -5.02
N SER A 5 -3.95 20.88 -5.22
CA SER A 5 -3.83 19.56 -5.85
C SER A 5 -4.54 18.46 -5.07
N LEU A 6 -4.53 18.51 -3.73
CA LEU A 6 -5.30 17.57 -2.90
C LEU A 6 -6.81 17.80 -3.03
N SER A 7 -7.27 19.05 -2.95
CA SER A 7 -8.69 19.38 -3.09
C SER A 7 -9.25 19.09 -4.49
N ASP A 8 -8.45 19.25 -5.54
CA ASP A 8 -8.82 18.86 -6.91
C ASP A 8 -9.03 17.34 -7.04
N CYS A 9 -8.39 16.54 -6.18
CA CYS A 9 -8.61 15.10 -6.05
C CYS A 9 -9.75 14.73 -5.07
N GLY A 10 -10.49 15.72 -4.54
CA GLY A 10 -11.59 15.51 -3.60
C GLY A 10 -11.16 15.25 -2.15
N VAL A 11 -9.90 15.53 -1.80
CA VAL A 11 -9.42 15.41 -0.41
C VAL A 11 -9.88 16.61 0.41
N ASP A 12 -10.53 16.36 1.55
CA ASP A 12 -10.78 17.39 2.55
C ASP A 12 -9.45 17.82 3.20
N THR A 13 -9.11 19.10 3.05
CA THR A 13 -7.87 19.69 3.56
C THR A 13 -8.07 20.54 4.81
N SER A 14 -9.25 20.48 5.45
CA SER A 14 -9.61 21.26 6.64
C SER A 14 -8.64 21.09 7.82
N LEU A 15 -8.05 19.90 7.97
CA LEU A 15 -7.07 19.58 9.03
C LEU A 15 -5.61 19.77 8.59
N VAL A 16 -5.33 20.23 7.36
CA VAL A 16 -3.97 20.47 6.88
C VAL A 16 -3.43 21.79 7.43
N THR A 17 -2.47 21.71 8.35
CA THR A 17 -1.85 22.88 8.98
C THR A 17 -0.65 23.39 8.17
N SER A 18 -0.10 24.53 8.60
CA SER A 18 1.15 25.09 8.06
C SER A 18 2.14 25.26 9.21
N ALA A 19 3.41 24.98 8.95
CA ALA A 19 4.52 25.21 9.87
C ALA A 19 5.49 26.23 9.25
N ASP A 20 6.33 26.83 10.08
CA ASP A 20 7.39 27.73 9.62
C ASP A 20 8.43 26.96 8.79
N GLY A 21 8.96 27.61 7.75
CA GLY A 21 9.96 27.04 6.84
C GLY A 21 9.38 26.54 5.51
N SER A 22 10.17 25.74 4.78
CA SER A 22 9.75 25.18 3.50
C SER A 22 8.89 23.93 3.69
N SER A 23 7.97 23.69 2.77
CA SER A 23 7.34 22.36 2.64
C SER A 23 8.40 21.28 2.43
N GLY A 24 8.05 20.03 2.77
CA GLY A 24 8.89 18.88 2.46
C GLY A 24 9.13 18.75 0.95
N MET A 25 10.30 18.23 0.59
CA MET A 25 10.74 18.08 -0.79
C MET A 25 11.40 16.72 -0.97
N ALA A 26 11.09 16.06 -2.09
CA ALA A 26 11.76 14.85 -2.53
C ALA A 26 12.51 15.13 -3.83
N LEU A 27 13.81 14.85 -3.88
CA LEU A 27 14.57 14.81 -5.13
C LEU A 27 14.65 13.36 -5.61
N ILE A 28 13.99 13.09 -6.73
CA ILE A 28 13.94 11.75 -7.33
C ILE A 28 14.98 11.69 -8.45
N LEU A 29 15.98 10.85 -8.27
CA LEU A 29 17.04 10.58 -9.23
C LEU A 29 16.68 9.30 -9.98
N LEU A 30 16.25 9.44 -11.23
CA LEU A 30 15.96 8.31 -12.11
C LEU A 30 17.27 7.77 -12.70
N GLN A 31 17.51 6.47 -12.56
CA GLN A 31 18.71 5.80 -13.05
C GLN A 31 18.46 5.09 -14.39
N PRO A 32 19.49 4.92 -15.24
CA PRO A 32 19.42 4.05 -16.39
C PRO A 32 19.06 2.62 -15.95
N GLY A 33 17.92 2.09 -16.42
CA GLY A 33 17.39 0.77 -16.00
C GLY A 33 16.06 0.83 -15.23
N GLY A 34 15.54 2.04 -14.95
CA GLY A 34 14.22 2.23 -14.32
C GLY A 34 14.24 2.19 -12.79
N GLU A 35 15.41 2.01 -12.18
CA GLU A 35 15.62 2.21 -10.75
C GLU A 35 15.55 3.71 -10.40
N ASN A 36 15.17 4.03 -9.16
CA ASN A 36 15.20 5.39 -8.65
C ASN A 36 15.95 5.47 -7.33
N SER A 37 16.44 6.67 -7.01
CA SER A 37 16.98 7.01 -5.70
C SER A 37 16.34 8.29 -5.23
N ILE A 38 15.88 8.32 -3.98
CA ILE A 38 15.09 9.43 -3.44
C ILE A 38 15.88 10.10 -2.31
N ILE A 39 16.10 11.40 -2.43
CA ILE A 39 16.61 12.24 -1.35
C ILE A 39 15.43 12.99 -0.75
N LEU A 40 15.11 12.71 0.51
CA LEU A 40 14.01 13.35 1.24
C LEU A 40 14.54 14.50 2.10
N VAL A 41 13.93 15.67 1.93
CA VAL A 41 14.11 16.85 2.76
C VAL A 41 12.79 17.09 3.49
N GLY A 42 12.72 16.74 4.77
CA GLY A 42 11.46 16.71 5.52
C GLY A 42 10.71 18.05 5.61
N GLY A 43 11.44 19.16 5.74
CA GLY A 43 10.84 20.49 5.86
C GLY A 43 9.78 20.55 6.96
N ALA A 44 8.63 21.15 6.66
CA ALA A 44 7.47 21.22 7.55
C ALA A 44 6.97 19.83 8.05
N ASN A 45 7.20 18.75 7.30
CA ASN A 45 6.73 17.40 7.68
C ASN A 45 7.49 16.85 8.90
N THR A 46 8.73 17.30 9.12
CA THR A 46 9.59 16.87 10.22
C THR A 46 9.56 17.81 11.42
N SER A 47 8.64 18.78 11.43
CA SER A 47 8.48 19.68 12.57
C SER A 47 7.96 18.93 13.79
N ASP A 48 8.55 19.17 14.95
CA ASP A 48 8.16 18.56 16.23
C ASP A 48 7.03 19.31 16.94
N ASN A 49 6.62 20.46 16.41
CA ASN A 49 5.62 21.35 17.01
C ASN A 49 4.18 21.11 16.53
N TRP A 50 3.89 19.96 15.91
CA TRP A 50 2.52 19.68 15.46
C TRP A 50 1.57 19.65 16.66
N LYS A 51 0.45 20.35 16.52
CA LYS A 51 -0.59 20.38 17.56
C LYS A 51 -1.59 19.27 17.29
N ILE A 52 -1.78 18.42 18.29
CA ILE A 52 -2.90 17.47 18.29
C ILE A 52 -4.10 18.23 18.80
N THR A 53 -5.13 18.36 17.96
CA THR A 53 -6.37 19.06 18.29
C THR A 53 -7.50 18.08 18.55
N ASP A 54 -8.57 18.56 19.18
CA ASP A 54 -9.78 17.76 19.41
C ASP A 54 -10.44 17.38 18.09
N GLU A 55 -10.43 18.27 17.09
CA GLU A 55 -10.98 18.01 15.76
C GLU A 55 -10.22 16.90 15.04
N ALA A 56 -8.88 16.90 15.09
CA ALA A 56 -8.07 15.84 14.50
C ALA A 56 -8.29 14.49 15.21
N THR A 57 -8.40 14.52 16.54
CA THR A 57 -8.69 13.33 17.35
C THR A 57 -10.06 12.75 16.99
N GLN A 58 -11.09 13.59 16.92
CA GLN A 58 -12.46 13.19 16.57
C GLN A 58 -12.54 12.64 15.15
N ALA A 59 -11.83 13.24 14.20
CA ALA A 59 -11.77 12.76 12.82
C ALA A 59 -11.19 11.34 12.76
N VAL A 60 -10.11 11.06 13.49
CA VAL A 60 -9.53 9.71 13.55
C VAL A 60 -10.48 8.72 14.22
N GLN A 61 -11.13 9.08 15.32
CA GLN A 61 -12.06 8.19 16.04
C GLN A 61 -13.31 7.80 15.24
N THR A 62 -13.68 8.59 14.23
CA THR A 62 -14.88 8.38 13.41
C THR A 62 -14.55 7.95 11.99
N ALA A 63 -13.27 7.82 11.64
CA ALA A 63 -12.83 7.39 10.33
C ALA A 63 -13.14 5.90 10.08
N GLY A 64 -13.28 5.52 8.80
CA GLY A 64 -13.37 4.11 8.43
C GLY A 64 -12.04 3.36 8.58
N ALA A 65 -10.91 4.05 8.39
CA ALA A 65 -9.56 3.56 8.60
C ALA A 65 -8.59 4.73 8.79
N LEU A 66 -7.45 4.48 9.44
CA LEU A 66 -6.33 5.40 9.52
C LEU A 66 -5.16 4.87 8.67
N LEU A 67 -4.73 5.63 7.67
CA LEU A 67 -3.55 5.31 6.86
C LEU A 67 -2.37 6.18 7.28
N LEU A 68 -1.25 5.53 7.63
CA LEU A 68 -0.01 6.17 8.09
C LEU A 68 1.17 5.79 7.17
N GLN A 69 2.22 6.61 7.20
CA GLN A 69 3.51 6.37 6.55
C GLN A 69 4.64 6.78 7.53
N ARG A 70 5.91 6.57 7.19
CA ARG A 70 7.04 6.92 8.07
C ARG A 70 7.86 8.10 7.54
N GLU A 71 7.18 9.17 7.11
CA GLU A 71 7.81 10.43 6.63
C GLU A 71 7.52 11.64 7.53
N ILE A 72 7.00 11.39 8.73
CA ILE A 72 6.72 12.37 9.78
C ILE A 72 7.32 11.87 11.11
N PRO A 73 7.45 12.70 12.16
CA PRO A 73 7.94 12.23 13.45
C PRO A 73 7.08 11.09 13.98
N GLU A 74 7.72 9.93 14.24
CA GLU A 74 7.02 8.68 14.56
C GLU A 74 6.17 8.76 15.83
N VAL A 75 6.48 9.72 16.72
CA VAL A 75 5.64 10.02 17.89
C VAL A 75 4.19 10.32 17.51
N PHE A 76 3.95 11.04 16.41
CA PHE A 76 2.59 11.33 15.95
C PHE A 76 1.90 10.09 15.39
N ASN A 77 2.63 9.23 14.68
CA ASN A 77 2.11 7.93 14.26
C ASN A 77 1.68 7.09 15.46
N VAL A 78 2.51 7.01 16.51
CA VAL A 78 2.18 6.28 17.75
C VAL A 78 0.90 6.84 18.38
N ILE A 79 0.78 8.16 18.51
CA ILE A 79 -0.37 8.80 19.14
C ILE A 79 -1.66 8.52 18.35
N PHE A 80 -1.66 8.77 17.04
CA PHE A 80 -2.87 8.57 16.23
C PHE A 80 -3.22 7.09 16.05
N ALA A 81 -2.23 6.19 15.98
CA ALA A 81 -2.49 4.76 15.97
C ALA A 81 -3.18 4.29 17.26
N LYS A 82 -2.74 4.76 18.43
CA LYS A 82 -3.39 4.47 19.72
C LYS A 82 -4.83 4.99 19.78
N ILE A 83 -5.07 6.21 19.28
CA ILE A 83 -6.42 6.81 19.21
C ILE A 83 -7.33 5.96 18.32
N ALA A 84 -6.87 5.63 17.10
CA ALA A 84 -7.62 4.81 16.15
C ALA A 84 -7.93 3.42 16.72
N ALA A 85 -6.91 2.72 17.23
CA ALA A 85 -7.06 1.38 17.79
C ALA A 85 -8.04 1.36 18.97
N SER A 86 -7.99 2.37 19.86
CA SER A 86 -8.92 2.48 21.00
C SER A 86 -10.37 2.72 20.56
N ALA A 87 -10.58 3.31 19.38
CA ALA A 87 -11.90 3.53 18.78
C ALA A 87 -12.37 2.37 17.88
N GLY A 88 -11.56 1.32 17.71
CA GLY A 88 -11.85 0.22 16.79
C GLY A 88 -11.65 0.57 15.31
N VAL A 89 -10.96 1.68 15.01
CA VAL A 89 -10.62 2.10 13.65
C VAL A 89 -9.37 1.34 13.19
N PRO A 90 -9.42 0.59 12.08
CA PRO A 90 -8.27 -0.16 11.59
C PRO A 90 -7.14 0.79 11.16
N VAL A 91 -5.92 0.46 11.57
CA VAL A 91 -4.72 1.23 11.26
C VAL A 91 -3.90 0.49 10.20
N ILE A 92 -3.64 1.17 9.09
CA ILE A 92 -2.79 0.70 8.00
C ILE A 92 -1.52 1.52 7.99
N LEU A 93 -0.36 0.87 8.05
CA LEU A 93 0.95 1.51 8.00
C LEU A 93 1.68 1.13 6.71
N ASP A 94 1.91 2.08 5.82
CA ASP A 94 2.92 1.92 4.78
C ASP A 94 4.31 2.07 5.41
N ALA A 95 5.18 1.07 5.20
CA ALA A 95 6.48 1.01 5.85
C ALA A 95 7.56 1.89 5.19
N GLY A 96 7.21 2.56 4.08
CA GLY A 96 8.07 3.51 3.39
C GLY A 96 8.48 4.71 4.25
N GLY A 97 9.62 5.33 3.89
CA GLY A 97 10.20 6.46 4.60
C GLY A 97 11.39 6.05 5.48
N VAL A 98 11.41 6.52 6.73
CA VAL A 98 12.59 6.42 7.60
C VAL A 98 13.04 4.97 7.87
N THR A 99 14.35 4.79 8.12
CA THR A 99 15.04 3.49 8.17
C THR A 99 15.22 2.90 9.55
N GLN A 100 14.90 3.65 10.60
CA GLN A 100 14.94 3.15 11.97
C GLN A 100 13.90 2.03 12.16
N PRO A 101 14.09 1.10 13.11
CA PRO A 101 13.06 0.15 13.50
C PRO A 101 11.73 0.84 13.84
N ILE A 102 10.60 0.17 13.61
CA ILE A 102 9.30 0.68 14.03
C ILE A 102 9.19 0.52 15.54
N GLN A 103 8.73 1.56 16.24
CA GLN A 103 8.46 1.49 17.68
C GLN A 103 7.42 0.41 18.00
N VAL A 104 7.67 -0.36 19.06
CA VAL A 104 6.77 -1.43 19.53
C VAL A 104 5.36 -0.88 19.83
N ASP A 105 5.30 0.31 20.41
CA ASP A 105 4.05 1.03 20.68
C ASP A 105 3.27 1.37 19.41
N LEU A 106 3.93 1.58 18.27
CA LEU A 106 3.24 1.75 16.99
C LEU A 106 2.79 0.40 16.45
N LEU A 107 3.68 -0.60 16.38
CA LEU A 107 3.37 -1.92 15.83
C LEU A 107 2.15 -2.57 16.51
N SER A 108 2.06 -2.49 17.83
CA SER A 108 0.96 -3.06 18.62
C SER A 108 -0.42 -2.45 18.34
N ASN A 109 -0.46 -1.28 17.68
CA ASN A 109 -1.71 -0.59 17.32
C ASN A 109 -1.99 -0.65 15.80
N VAL A 110 -1.18 -1.38 15.02
CA VAL A 110 -1.32 -1.47 13.57
C VAL A 110 -2.06 -2.75 13.16
N SER A 111 -3.13 -2.60 12.40
CA SER A 111 -3.91 -3.71 11.84
C SER A 111 -3.25 -4.31 10.59
N LEU A 112 -2.57 -3.51 9.79
CA LEU A 112 -1.85 -3.97 8.59
C LEU A 112 -0.59 -3.16 8.36
N VAL A 113 0.55 -3.82 8.18
CA VAL A 113 1.79 -3.19 7.70
C VAL A 113 1.99 -3.57 6.23
N SER A 114 2.28 -2.60 5.36
CA SER A 114 2.54 -2.85 3.93
C SER A 114 3.96 -2.44 3.50
N PRO A 115 4.95 -3.33 3.66
CA PRO A 115 6.31 -3.09 3.19
C PRO A 115 6.53 -3.61 1.75
N ASN A 116 7.56 -3.12 1.07
CA ASN A 116 8.19 -3.84 -0.05
C ASN A 116 9.26 -4.85 0.45
N GLU A 117 9.89 -5.59 -0.47
CA GLU A 117 10.93 -6.60 -0.15
C GLU A 117 12.11 -6.01 0.66
N THR A 118 12.56 -4.80 0.32
CA THR A 118 13.70 -4.12 0.98
C THR A 118 13.33 -3.59 2.36
N GLU A 119 12.14 -2.97 2.48
CA GLU A 119 11.60 -2.50 3.75
C GLU A 119 11.35 -3.67 4.70
N LEU A 120 10.79 -4.78 4.21
CA LEU A 120 10.55 -5.97 5.01
C LEU A 120 11.86 -6.55 5.56
N ALA A 121 12.90 -6.63 4.73
CA ALA A 121 14.23 -7.08 5.16
C ALA A 121 14.79 -6.18 6.26
N ARG A 122 14.66 -4.86 6.10
CA ARG A 122 15.11 -3.87 7.09
C ARG A 122 14.34 -3.99 8.41
N LEU A 123 13.02 -4.15 8.35
CA LEU A 123 12.17 -4.24 9.54
C LEU A 123 12.42 -5.51 10.36
N THR A 124 12.70 -6.62 9.69
CA THR A 124 12.83 -7.94 10.32
C THR A 124 14.29 -8.36 10.53
N ASN A 125 15.23 -7.65 9.90
CA ASN A 125 16.63 -8.05 9.78
C ASN A 125 16.79 -9.47 9.19
N MET A 126 15.89 -9.86 8.29
CA MET A 126 15.85 -11.17 7.62
C MET A 126 16.03 -11.01 6.11
N PRO A 127 16.55 -12.03 5.40
CA PRO A 127 16.64 -11.99 3.94
C PRO A 127 15.24 -12.02 3.30
N THR A 128 15.10 -11.42 2.12
CA THR A 128 13.84 -11.36 1.35
C THR A 128 14.05 -11.64 -0.15
N LYS A 129 15.08 -12.41 -0.52
CA LYS A 129 15.44 -12.64 -1.93
C LYS A 129 14.57 -13.71 -2.61
N THR A 130 13.98 -14.62 -1.84
CA THR A 130 13.10 -15.69 -2.35
C THR A 130 11.70 -15.58 -1.74
N MET A 131 10.69 -16.15 -2.39
CA MET A 131 9.32 -16.16 -1.85
C MET A 131 9.22 -16.82 -0.47
N ALA A 132 10.02 -17.85 -0.20
CA ALA A 132 10.07 -18.49 1.12
C ALA A 132 10.70 -17.58 2.18
N GLN A 133 11.75 -16.84 1.81
CA GLN A 133 12.39 -15.86 2.67
C GLN A 133 11.45 -14.68 3.00
N VAL A 134 10.75 -14.16 1.99
CA VAL A 134 9.71 -13.13 2.15
C VAL A 134 8.63 -13.60 3.12
N GLN A 135 8.11 -14.81 2.93
CA GLN A 135 7.06 -15.35 3.79
C GLN A 135 7.53 -15.45 5.24
N ALA A 136 8.72 -16.03 5.48
CA ALA A 136 9.28 -16.17 6.82
C ALA A 136 9.52 -14.80 7.51
N ALA A 137 9.96 -13.79 6.75
CA ALA A 137 10.12 -12.44 7.27
C ALA A 137 8.76 -11.79 7.61
N ALA A 138 7.75 -11.95 6.74
CA ALA A 138 6.40 -11.46 7.03
C ALA A 138 5.78 -12.14 8.26
N GLU A 139 5.94 -13.45 8.40
CA GLU A 139 5.54 -14.22 9.59
C GLU A 139 6.23 -13.68 10.85
N ALA A 140 7.54 -13.39 10.82
CA ALA A 140 8.25 -12.81 11.96
C ALA A 140 7.70 -11.44 12.39
N LEU A 141 7.30 -10.60 11.43
CA LEU A 141 6.69 -9.30 11.72
C LEU A 141 5.28 -9.43 12.29
N VAL A 142 4.49 -10.40 11.80
CA VAL A 142 3.20 -10.76 12.40
C VAL A 142 3.37 -11.19 13.88
N HIS A 143 4.33 -12.07 14.15
CA HIS A 143 4.66 -12.50 15.53
C HIS A 143 5.14 -11.35 16.44
N SER A 144 5.55 -10.22 15.86
CA SER A 144 5.95 -9.02 16.60
C SER A 144 4.77 -8.13 17.02
N GLY A 145 3.52 -8.52 16.70
CA GLY A 145 2.30 -7.89 17.20
C GLY A 145 1.40 -7.23 16.15
N VAL A 146 1.63 -7.48 14.86
CA VAL A 146 0.81 -6.91 13.76
C VAL A 146 -0.20 -7.94 13.26
N ASN A 147 -1.44 -7.52 13.00
CA ASN A 147 -2.49 -8.45 12.57
C ASN A 147 -2.27 -9.02 11.15
N LYS A 148 -1.79 -8.20 10.22
CA LYS A 148 -1.52 -8.58 8.82
C LYS A 148 -0.28 -7.89 8.28
N VAL A 149 0.47 -8.58 7.42
CA VAL A 149 1.60 -8.02 6.66
C VAL A 149 1.34 -8.22 5.17
N LEU A 150 1.22 -7.11 4.43
CA LEU A 150 0.96 -7.08 2.99
C LEU A 150 2.22 -6.65 2.23
N VAL A 151 3.00 -7.63 1.79
CA VAL A 151 4.28 -7.40 1.12
C VAL A 151 4.08 -7.10 -0.37
N LYS A 152 4.59 -5.96 -0.82
CA LYS A 152 4.70 -5.55 -2.23
C LYS A 152 5.94 -6.19 -2.86
N LEU A 153 5.78 -6.94 -3.95
CA LEU A 153 6.82 -7.75 -4.59
C LEU A 153 7.12 -7.30 -6.04
N GLY A 154 6.81 -6.05 -6.36
CA GLY A 154 6.98 -5.48 -7.70
C GLY A 154 6.30 -6.32 -8.79
N SER A 155 7.04 -6.71 -9.82
CA SER A 155 6.54 -7.53 -10.93
C SER A 155 6.11 -8.95 -10.53
N LYS A 156 6.48 -9.42 -9.33
CA LYS A 156 6.02 -10.72 -8.80
C LYS A 156 4.62 -10.61 -8.15
N GLY A 157 4.11 -9.39 -7.94
CA GLY A 157 2.79 -9.11 -7.36
C GLY A 157 2.86 -8.79 -5.87
N SER A 158 2.06 -9.47 -5.05
CA SER A 158 2.02 -9.24 -3.60
C SER A 158 1.73 -10.51 -2.81
N MET A 159 2.08 -10.49 -1.52
CA MET A 159 1.81 -11.56 -0.55
C MET A 159 1.21 -10.95 0.72
N LEU A 160 0.14 -11.55 1.23
CA LEU A 160 -0.43 -11.20 2.52
C LEU A 160 -0.25 -12.38 3.48
N VAL A 161 0.25 -12.10 4.68
CA VAL A 161 0.34 -13.05 5.80
C VAL A 161 -0.46 -12.49 6.97
N ASP A 162 -1.33 -13.29 7.58
CA ASP A 162 -2.10 -12.90 8.76
C ASP A 162 -1.62 -13.57 10.05
N ILE A 163 -2.16 -13.14 11.19
CA ILE A 163 -1.91 -13.70 12.54
C ILE A 163 -2.26 -15.18 12.70
N TYR A 164 -3.03 -15.76 11.79
CA TYR A 164 -3.37 -17.18 11.82
C TYR A 164 -2.42 -18.02 10.96
N GLY A 165 -1.42 -17.40 10.33
CA GLY A 165 -0.49 -18.05 9.42
C GLY A 165 -1.07 -18.31 8.03
N ASN A 166 -2.23 -17.72 7.69
CA ASN A 166 -2.76 -17.82 6.34
C ASN A 166 -1.90 -16.98 5.39
N VAL A 167 -1.68 -17.51 4.20
CA VAL A 167 -0.88 -16.85 3.17
C VAL A 167 -1.69 -16.70 1.88
N LEU A 168 -1.91 -15.46 1.47
CA LEU A 168 -2.50 -15.12 0.18
C LEU A 168 -1.42 -14.57 -0.75
N LYS A 169 -1.53 -14.89 -2.04
CA LYS A 169 -0.63 -14.40 -3.08
C LYS A 169 -1.44 -13.86 -4.24
N GLN A 170 -1.08 -12.68 -4.71
CA GLN A 170 -1.67 -12.07 -5.89
C GLN A 170 -0.58 -11.83 -6.92
N LYS A 171 -0.75 -12.34 -8.14
CA LYS A 171 0.17 -12.05 -9.26
C LYS A 171 0.03 -10.58 -9.67
N ALA A 172 1.13 -9.97 -10.11
CA ALA A 172 1.08 -8.65 -10.72
C ALA A 172 0.21 -8.69 -11.98
N VAL A 173 -0.49 -7.58 -12.25
CA VAL A 173 -1.20 -7.40 -13.51
C VAL A 173 -0.16 -7.09 -14.59
N PRO A 174 -0.13 -7.84 -15.72
CA PRO A 174 0.78 -7.55 -16.81
C PRO A 174 0.52 -6.15 -17.40
N VAL A 175 1.59 -5.40 -17.62
CA VAL A 175 1.56 -4.08 -18.27
C VAL A 175 2.46 -4.14 -19.50
N SER A 176 2.01 -3.60 -20.63
CA SER A 176 2.79 -3.61 -21.87
C SER A 176 4.06 -2.77 -21.76
N ASP A 177 3.94 -1.59 -21.16
CA ASP A 177 5.01 -0.62 -21.01
C ASP A 177 5.03 -0.04 -19.59
N VAL A 178 6.11 -0.27 -18.86
CA VAL A 178 6.37 0.36 -17.56
C VAL A 178 7.07 1.69 -17.83
N VAL A 179 6.41 2.80 -17.50
CA VAL A 179 6.91 4.15 -17.76
C VAL A 179 7.67 4.68 -16.55
N ASP A 180 7.08 4.62 -15.36
CA ASP A 180 7.65 5.11 -14.11
C ASP A 180 7.02 4.35 -12.95
N THR A 181 7.82 3.83 -12.03
CA THR A 181 7.32 3.07 -10.87
C THR A 181 7.10 3.94 -9.62
N THR A 182 7.42 5.23 -9.71
CA THR A 182 7.28 6.19 -8.62
C THR A 182 5.82 6.28 -8.15
N GLY A 183 5.57 6.07 -6.85
CA GLY A 183 4.23 6.14 -6.25
C GLY A 183 3.40 4.86 -6.39
N ALA A 184 3.90 3.82 -7.08
CA ALA A 184 3.17 2.56 -7.25
C ALA A 184 2.88 1.85 -5.92
N GLY A 185 3.80 1.94 -4.96
CA GLY A 185 3.63 1.39 -3.62
C GLY A 185 2.51 2.09 -2.85
N ASP A 186 2.48 3.43 -2.88
CA ASP A 186 1.44 4.24 -2.24
C ASP A 186 0.07 3.98 -2.89
N CYS A 187 0.03 3.95 -4.22
CA CYS A 187 -1.16 3.64 -5.00
C CYS A 187 -1.72 2.25 -4.63
N PHE A 188 -0.85 1.25 -4.51
CA PHE A 188 -1.22 -0.11 -4.11
C PHE A 188 -1.82 -0.14 -2.70
N THR A 189 -1.11 0.42 -1.71
CA THR A 189 -1.57 0.43 -0.31
C THR A 189 -2.90 1.18 -0.16
N ALA A 190 -3.04 2.34 -0.81
CA ALA A 190 -4.27 3.13 -0.78
C ALA A 190 -5.44 2.41 -1.47
N ALA A 191 -5.21 1.79 -2.63
CA ALA A 191 -6.24 1.03 -3.34
C ALA A 191 -6.68 -0.22 -2.56
N PHE A 192 -5.76 -0.88 -1.86
CA PHE A 192 -6.10 -1.97 -0.93
C PHE A 192 -7.02 -1.46 0.19
N ALA A 193 -6.67 -0.31 0.81
CA ALA A 193 -7.47 0.29 1.87
C ALA A 193 -8.87 0.67 1.39
N VAL A 194 -9.00 1.26 0.20
CA VAL A 194 -10.30 1.58 -0.42
C VAL A 194 -11.13 0.31 -0.63
N ALA A 195 -10.55 -0.74 -1.20
CA ALA A 195 -11.24 -2.00 -1.42
C ALA A 195 -11.71 -2.65 -0.10
N MET A 196 -10.87 -2.64 0.93
CA MET A 196 -11.20 -3.12 2.26
C MET A 196 -12.38 -2.33 2.87
N LEU A 197 -12.36 -1.01 2.77
CA LEU A 197 -13.45 -0.14 3.25
C LEU A 197 -14.77 -0.35 2.51
N GLU A 198 -14.72 -0.87 1.28
CA GLU A 198 -15.89 -1.28 0.49
C GLU A 198 -16.40 -2.70 0.84
N GLY A 199 -15.80 -3.36 1.83
CA GLY A 199 -16.20 -4.68 2.29
C GLY A 199 -15.68 -5.83 1.42
N LYS A 200 -14.73 -5.59 0.52
CA LYS A 200 -14.04 -6.65 -0.23
C LYS A 200 -13.16 -7.46 0.71
N ASN A 201 -13.06 -8.77 0.45
CA ASN A 201 -12.13 -9.62 1.19
C ASN A 201 -10.67 -9.35 0.78
N ASP A 202 -9.70 -9.92 1.52
CA ASP A 202 -8.27 -9.66 1.29
C ASP A 202 -7.82 -9.99 -0.14
N ALA A 203 -8.30 -11.09 -0.73
CA ALA A 203 -7.92 -11.47 -2.10
C ALA A 203 -8.49 -10.48 -3.14
N GLU A 204 -9.74 -10.07 -2.99
CA GLU A 204 -10.38 -9.05 -3.83
C GLU A 204 -9.68 -7.69 -3.68
N ALA A 205 -9.30 -7.31 -2.46
CA ALA A 205 -8.56 -6.09 -2.18
C ALA A 205 -7.15 -6.10 -2.77
N MET A 206 -6.42 -7.22 -2.67
CA MET A 206 -5.12 -7.40 -3.33
C MET A 206 -5.24 -7.34 -4.86
N SER A 207 -6.30 -7.92 -5.43
CA SER A 207 -6.58 -7.86 -6.86
C SER A 207 -6.85 -6.42 -7.32
N TYR A 208 -7.72 -5.70 -6.61
CA TYR A 208 -8.02 -4.29 -6.88
C TYR A 208 -6.76 -3.40 -6.76
N ALA A 209 -5.97 -3.60 -5.71
CA ALA A 209 -4.71 -2.88 -5.51
C ALA A 209 -3.69 -3.15 -6.63
N SER A 210 -3.61 -4.40 -7.09
CA SER A 210 -2.72 -4.77 -8.21
C SER A 210 -3.16 -4.12 -9.51
N ALA A 211 -4.47 -4.05 -9.77
CA ALA A 211 -5.02 -3.35 -10.93
C ALA A 211 -4.72 -1.85 -10.86
N ALA A 212 -4.89 -1.20 -9.70
CA ALA A 212 -4.56 0.21 -9.52
C ALA A 212 -3.07 0.50 -9.76
N ALA A 213 -2.18 -0.30 -9.15
CA ALA A 213 -0.74 -0.17 -9.35
C ALA A 213 -0.34 -0.35 -10.83
N SER A 214 -1.00 -1.25 -11.56
CA SER A 214 -0.72 -1.48 -12.99
C SER A 214 -1.02 -0.27 -13.88
N VAL A 215 -2.05 0.50 -13.54
CA VAL A 215 -2.35 1.75 -14.26
C VAL A 215 -1.37 2.84 -13.87
N CYS A 216 -1.03 2.94 -12.58
CA CYS A 216 -0.07 3.88 -12.04
C CYS A 216 1.29 3.77 -12.74
N ILE A 217 1.86 2.55 -12.85
CA ILE A 217 3.19 2.39 -13.45
C ILE A 217 3.27 2.65 -14.96
N GLY A 218 2.11 2.75 -15.63
CA GLY A 218 2.02 3.10 -17.05
C GLY A 218 2.10 4.60 -17.33
N ARG A 219 2.30 5.45 -16.30
CA ARG A 219 2.34 6.92 -16.41
C ARG A 219 3.53 7.47 -15.63
N ALA A 220 4.01 8.65 -16.02
CA ALA A 220 5.11 9.31 -15.33
C ALA A 220 4.65 10.09 -14.08
N GLY A 221 5.47 10.05 -13.03
CA GLY A 221 5.31 10.84 -11.80
C GLY A 221 4.34 10.24 -10.78
N ALA A 222 4.51 10.56 -9.50
CA ALA A 222 3.71 10.01 -8.40
C ALA A 222 2.22 10.41 -8.45
N LEU A 223 1.86 11.59 -7.95
CA LEU A 223 0.45 12.05 -7.92
C LEU A 223 -0.22 12.04 -9.31
N PRO A 224 0.44 12.48 -10.41
CA PRO A 224 -0.19 12.50 -11.74
C PRO A 224 -0.47 11.12 -12.34
N SER A 225 0.20 10.06 -11.86
CA SER A 225 -0.01 8.70 -12.37
C SER A 225 -1.17 7.97 -11.71
N LEU A 226 -1.69 8.48 -10.58
CA LEU A 226 -2.73 7.79 -9.83
C LEU A 226 -3.97 7.53 -10.70
N PRO A 227 -4.53 6.31 -10.66
CA PRO A 227 -5.67 5.95 -11.47
C PRO A 227 -6.98 6.49 -10.92
N THR A 228 -7.95 6.65 -11.79
CA THR A 228 -9.36 6.79 -11.41
C THR A 228 -9.99 5.43 -11.14
N ARG A 229 -11.09 5.39 -10.38
CA ARG A 229 -11.87 4.16 -10.14
C ARG A 229 -12.23 3.42 -11.44
N GLN A 230 -12.73 4.14 -12.44
CA GLN A 230 -13.16 3.57 -13.70
C GLN A 230 -12.02 2.86 -14.43
N GLU A 231 -10.80 3.40 -14.34
CA GLU A 231 -9.62 2.79 -14.95
C GLU A 231 -9.23 1.49 -14.24
N VAL A 232 -9.30 1.46 -12.91
CA VAL A 232 -9.04 0.24 -12.12
C VAL A 232 -10.08 -0.85 -12.44
N GLU A 233 -11.37 -0.49 -12.46
CA GLU A 233 -12.47 -1.42 -12.77
C GLU A 233 -12.39 -1.95 -14.21
N ALA A 234 -11.95 -1.11 -15.15
CA ALA A 234 -11.72 -1.54 -16.53
C ALA A 234 -10.57 -2.54 -16.66
N VAL A 235 -9.54 -2.45 -15.82
CA VAL A 235 -8.45 -3.46 -15.76
C VAL A 235 -8.98 -4.77 -15.19
N LEU A 236 -9.70 -4.72 -14.05
CA LEU A 236 -10.26 -5.92 -13.42
C LEU A 236 -11.21 -6.68 -14.35
N SER A 237 -12.09 -5.96 -15.05
CA SER A 237 -13.03 -6.54 -16.02
C SER A 237 -12.30 -7.27 -17.15
N ARG A 238 -11.20 -6.69 -17.65
CA ARG A 238 -10.35 -7.32 -18.67
C ARG A 238 -9.67 -8.59 -18.15
N GLN A 239 -9.15 -8.57 -16.92
CA GLN A 239 -8.54 -9.76 -16.31
C GLN A 239 -9.53 -10.92 -16.16
N LEU A 240 -10.76 -10.65 -15.73
CA LEU A 240 -11.82 -11.65 -15.63
C LEU A 240 -12.19 -12.25 -16.99
N ALA A 241 -12.27 -11.42 -18.03
CA ALA A 241 -12.53 -11.90 -19.39
C ALA A 241 -11.41 -12.81 -19.88
N THR A 242 -10.14 -12.43 -19.70
CA THR A 242 -8.98 -13.26 -20.08
C THR A 242 -8.94 -14.58 -19.31
N ALA A 243 -9.21 -14.57 -18.00
CA ALA A 243 -9.26 -15.78 -17.19
C ALA A 243 -10.39 -16.73 -17.64
N THR A 244 -11.55 -16.18 -18.01
CA THR A 244 -12.69 -16.96 -18.51
C THR A 244 -12.38 -17.60 -19.86
N LEU A 245 -11.72 -16.87 -20.76
CA LEU A 245 -11.27 -17.39 -22.05
C LEU A 245 -10.25 -18.52 -21.89
N ALA A 246 -9.23 -18.32 -21.04
CA ALA A 246 -8.23 -19.35 -20.76
C ALA A 246 -8.86 -20.62 -20.16
N ALA A 247 -9.82 -20.47 -19.24
CA ALA A 247 -10.53 -21.60 -18.65
C ALA A 247 -11.42 -22.35 -19.67
N ALA A 248 -11.94 -21.66 -20.68
CA ALA A 248 -12.72 -22.28 -21.76
C ALA A 248 -11.83 -23.04 -22.76
N GLU A 249 -10.60 -22.58 -23.00
CA GLU A 249 -9.62 -23.26 -23.85
C GLU A 249 -9.03 -24.52 -23.19
N ASP A 250 -8.88 -24.53 -21.86
CA ASP A 250 -8.41 -25.70 -21.08
C ASP A 250 -9.52 -26.73 -20.77
N ALA A 251 -10.77 -26.47 -21.17
CA ALA A 251 -11.86 -27.42 -20.97
C ALA A 251 -11.65 -28.67 -21.86
N PRO A 252 -11.64 -29.89 -21.31
CA PRO A 252 -11.39 -31.10 -22.09
C PRO A 252 -12.46 -31.24 -23.18
N SER A 253 -12.03 -31.43 -24.44
CA SER A 253 -12.95 -31.67 -25.55
C SER A 253 -13.88 -32.83 -25.19
N PRO A 254 -15.20 -32.73 -25.38
CA PRO A 254 -16.09 -33.85 -25.11
C PRO A 254 -15.63 -35.03 -25.97
N ARG A 255 -15.15 -36.09 -25.31
CA ARG A 255 -14.77 -37.33 -26.00
C ARG A 255 -15.95 -37.73 -26.87
N ALA A 256 -15.75 -37.74 -28.18
CA ALA A 256 -16.71 -38.27 -29.13
C ALA A 256 -17.08 -39.68 -28.64
N GLY A 257 -18.35 -39.84 -28.26
CA GLY A 257 -18.86 -41.09 -27.71
C GLY A 257 -18.59 -42.22 -28.69
N ALA A 258 -17.85 -43.23 -28.23
CA ALA A 258 -17.83 -44.54 -28.86
C ALA A 258 -19.23 -45.13 -28.72
N PHE A 259 -20.00 -45.09 -29.81
CA PHE A 259 -21.17 -45.92 -29.98
C PHE A 259 -20.67 -47.37 -30.16
N TRP A 260 -21.05 -48.25 -29.25
CA TRP A 260 -21.01 -49.70 -29.42
C TRP A 260 -22.35 -50.17 -29.98
#